data_AF-A0A2G9RAF9-F1
#
_entry.id   AF-A0A2G9RAF9-F1
#
_cell.length_a   1.000
_cell.length_b   1.000
_cell.length_c   1.000
_cell.angle_alpha   90.00
_cell.angle_beta   90.00
_cell.angle_gamma   90.00
#
_symmetry.space_group_name_H-M   'P 1'
#
loop_
_entity.id
_entity.type
_entity.pdbx_description
1 polymer ?
#
loop_
_entity_poly.entity_id
_entity_poly.type
_entity_poly.pdbx_seq_one_letter_code
_entity_poly.pdbx_strand_id
1 'polypeptide(L)'
;IFSLDLGGISTVVLNGYDAVKECLVRQSDVFADRPSLPLFLKMTKMGGLLNAKYGRCWTEHRKLAVSCFRNFGYGQKSFESKILEESFFFLDAVDTYKGKPFDPKHLITIAVSNISNLILFGERFRYDDNEFLHMIEIFSENIELATSAWVFLYNAFPLIGFLPFGKHQQLFKNADEVYDFLLRLIERFSENRKPHSPRHFIDAYLDEMEKYAADPNSTLSTENLIFSVGELIIAGTETTTNVLRWAIVFMALYPNIQGGRLMPSYRVSWICTPAVPIMRGSHHPCAGFLSRRHCLGEQLARMELFLFFTSLLRRFHLHFPHSTVPNLKPKLGMTLQPYPYLICAEKR
;
A
#
# COMPACT_ATOMS: atom_id res chain seq x y z
N ILE A 1 17.78 -11.97 -18.44
CA ILE A 1 18.40 -10.88 -17.65
C ILE A 1 19.07 -9.95 -18.64
N PHE A 2 18.85 -8.64 -18.54
CA PHE A 2 19.49 -7.62 -19.40
C PHE A 2 19.79 -6.36 -18.59
N SER A 3 20.60 -5.44 -19.09
CA SER A 3 20.93 -4.17 -18.43
C SER A 3 20.34 -2.95 -19.15
N LEU A 4 20.16 -1.88 -18.39
CA LEU A 4 19.77 -0.55 -18.83
C LEU A 4 20.70 0.46 -18.18
N ASP A 5 21.07 1.50 -18.92
CA ASP A 5 21.70 2.69 -18.35
C ASP A 5 20.64 3.78 -18.19
N LEU A 6 20.36 4.15 -16.93
CA LEU A 6 19.36 5.17 -16.60
C LEU A 6 20.08 6.48 -16.24
N GLY A 7 20.71 7.09 -17.25
CA GLY A 7 21.46 8.34 -17.10
C GLY A 7 22.71 8.17 -16.24
N GLY A 8 23.53 7.14 -16.53
CA GLY A 8 24.72 6.78 -15.75
C GLY A 8 24.45 5.83 -14.58
N ILE A 9 23.19 5.50 -14.30
CA ILE A 9 22.81 4.52 -13.28
C ILE A 9 22.68 3.14 -13.93
N SER A 10 23.70 2.31 -13.75
CA SER A 10 23.71 0.92 -14.20
C SER A 10 22.62 0.10 -13.52
N THR A 11 21.66 -0.39 -14.30
CA THR A 11 20.47 -1.09 -13.81
C THR A 11 20.35 -2.45 -14.49
N VAL A 12 20.17 -3.52 -13.71
CA VAL A 12 19.92 -4.87 -14.25
C VAL A 12 18.45 -5.24 -14.08
N VAL A 13 17.83 -5.74 -15.15
CA VAL A 13 16.43 -6.19 -15.16
C VAL A 13 16.38 -7.71 -15.14
N LEU A 14 15.72 -8.23 -14.09
CA LEU A 14 15.39 -9.64 -13.95
C LEU A 14 14.01 -9.90 -14.58
N ASN A 15 13.95 -10.81 -15.54
CA ASN A 15 12.72 -11.17 -16.24
C ASN A 15 12.54 -12.70 -16.26
N GLY A 16 11.32 -13.17 -16.04
CA GLY A 16 10.98 -14.58 -15.94
C GLY A 16 11.14 -15.15 -14.53
N TYR A 17 10.40 -16.23 -14.23
CA TYR A 17 10.35 -16.83 -12.90
C TYR A 17 11.73 -17.31 -12.40
N ASP A 18 12.48 -18.02 -13.25
CA ASP A 18 13.74 -18.64 -12.85
C ASP A 18 14.80 -17.61 -12.49
N ALA A 19 14.94 -16.55 -13.29
CA ALA A 19 15.88 -15.46 -13.02
C ALA A 19 15.54 -14.71 -11.72
N VAL A 20 14.24 -14.43 -11.50
CA VAL A 20 13.79 -13.75 -10.27
C VAL A 20 14.00 -14.65 -9.04
N LYS A 21 13.71 -15.95 -9.15
CA LYS A 21 13.91 -16.91 -8.06
C LYS A 21 15.37 -17.10 -7.70
N GLU A 22 16.24 -17.19 -8.70
CA GLU A 22 17.68 -17.31 -8.50
C GLU A 22 18.20 -16.14 -7.65
N CYS A 23 17.93 -14.91 -8.06
CA CYS A 23 18.44 -13.74 -7.36
C CYS A 23 17.75 -13.51 -6.01
N LEU A 24 16.41 -13.48 -5.97
CA LEU A 24 15.67 -13.02 -4.78
C LEU A 24 15.50 -14.09 -3.69
N VAL A 25 15.60 -15.37 -4.05
CA VAL A 25 15.40 -16.49 -3.10
C VAL A 25 16.72 -17.21 -2.84
N ARG A 26 17.40 -17.70 -3.88
CA ARG A 26 18.65 -18.47 -3.70
C ARG A 26 19.80 -17.57 -3.23
N GLN A 27 19.86 -16.33 -3.72
CA GLN A 27 20.88 -15.33 -3.34
C GLN A 27 20.29 -14.20 -2.51
N SER A 28 19.31 -14.52 -1.66
CA SER A 28 18.44 -13.52 -1.03
C SER A 28 19.17 -12.45 -0.21
N ASP A 29 20.29 -12.77 0.44
CA ASP A 29 21.05 -11.80 1.25
C ASP A 29 21.80 -10.78 0.39
N VAL A 30 22.22 -11.15 -0.84
CA VAL A 30 22.89 -10.26 -1.81
C VAL A 30 21.89 -9.28 -2.43
N PHE A 31 20.67 -9.76 -2.75
CA PHE A 31 19.64 -8.97 -3.43
C PHE A 31 18.63 -8.31 -2.47
N ALA A 32 18.86 -8.34 -1.16
CA ALA A 32 17.96 -7.75 -0.17
C ALA A 32 18.10 -6.23 -0.01
N ASP A 33 19.15 -5.61 -0.56
CA ASP A 33 19.41 -4.19 -0.36
C ASP A 33 18.50 -3.26 -1.20
N ARG A 34 18.62 -1.95 -0.97
CA ARG A 34 17.90 -0.90 -1.69
C ARG A 34 18.87 0.05 -2.39
N PRO A 35 18.61 0.46 -3.64
CA PRO A 35 19.48 1.39 -4.34
C PRO A 35 19.45 2.77 -3.68
N SER A 36 20.62 3.38 -3.46
CA SER A 36 20.75 4.71 -2.86
C SER A 36 20.46 5.82 -3.89
N LEU A 37 19.26 5.82 -4.46
CA LEU A 37 18.86 6.84 -5.42
C LEU A 37 18.73 8.21 -4.72
N PRO A 38 19.10 9.32 -5.38
CA PRO A 38 18.98 10.67 -4.82
C PRO A 38 17.58 11.00 -4.27
N LEU A 39 16.53 10.47 -4.89
CA LEU A 39 15.16 10.58 -4.38
C LEU A 39 15.01 9.91 -3.01
N PHE A 40 15.40 8.64 -2.88
CA PHE A 40 15.22 7.88 -1.64
C PHE A 40 16.12 8.40 -0.51
N LEU A 41 17.32 8.88 -0.85
CA LEU A 41 18.18 9.59 0.10
C LEU A 41 17.51 10.87 0.63
N LYS A 42 16.86 11.65 -0.23
CA LYS A 42 16.17 12.88 0.17
C LYS A 42 14.89 12.60 0.98
N MET A 43 14.14 11.56 0.60
CA MET A 43 12.84 11.26 1.23
C MET A 43 12.96 10.56 2.57
N THR A 44 13.84 9.57 2.70
CA THR A 44 13.91 8.74 3.91
C THR A 44 15.32 8.54 4.44
N LYS A 45 16.35 9.17 3.84
CA LYS A 45 17.78 8.96 4.17
C LYS A 45 18.19 7.48 4.13
N MET A 46 17.47 6.66 3.34
CA MET A 46 17.61 5.20 3.33
C MET A 46 17.37 4.53 4.70
N GLY A 47 16.57 5.17 5.56
CA GLY A 47 16.04 4.67 6.81
C GLY A 47 14.60 4.16 6.68
N GLY A 48 13.85 4.14 7.78
CA GLY A 48 12.50 3.59 7.86
C GLY A 48 12.46 2.08 7.64
N LEU A 49 11.58 1.62 6.75
CA LEU A 49 11.29 0.20 6.50
C LEU A 49 11.33 -0.19 5.02
N LEU A 50 10.60 0.51 4.15
CA LEU A 50 10.40 0.11 2.76
C LEU A 50 11.66 0.36 1.93
N ASN A 51 12.25 1.55 2.05
CA ASN A 51 13.49 1.95 1.36
C ASN A 51 14.75 1.79 2.20
N ALA A 52 14.63 1.30 3.44
CA ALA A 52 15.76 1.09 4.33
C ALA A 52 16.84 0.18 3.72
N LYS A 53 18.12 0.50 3.96
CA LYS A 53 19.24 -0.39 3.62
C LYS A 53 19.13 -1.74 4.32
N TYR A 54 19.55 -2.81 3.65
CA TYR A 54 19.57 -4.13 4.29
C TYR A 54 20.61 -4.15 5.40
N GLY A 55 20.18 -4.45 6.62
CA GLY A 55 21.02 -4.38 7.81
C GLY A 55 20.21 -4.24 9.08
N ARG A 56 20.84 -3.70 10.13
CA ARG A 56 20.24 -3.54 11.46
C ARG A 56 18.96 -2.70 11.42
N CYS A 57 19.02 -1.52 10.77
CA CYS A 57 17.88 -0.61 10.64
C CYS A 57 16.65 -1.31 10.09
N TRP A 58 16.75 -1.87 8.88
CA TRP A 58 15.65 -2.61 8.28
C TRP A 58 15.18 -3.77 9.16
N THR A 59 16.09 -4.52 9.77
CA THR A 59 15.74 -5.69 10.58
C THR A 59 14.94 -5.32 11.82
N GLU A 60 15.32 -4.27 12.55
CA GLU A 60 14.61 -3.78 13.73
C GLU A 60 13.20 -3.31 13.36
N HIS A 61 13.08 -2.45 12.35
CA HIS A 61 11.81 -1.93 11.88
C HIS A 61 10.89 -3.02 11.33
N ARG A 62 11.45 -3.95 10.54
CA ARG A 62 10.72 -5.09 9.96
C ARG A 62 10.16 -5.99 11.06
N LYS A 63 10.97 -6.34 12.06
CA LYS A 63 10.55 -7.20 13.17
C LYS A 63 9.44 -6.53 13.99
N LEU A 64 9.60 -5.24 14.30
CA LEU A 64 8.59 -4.48 15.02
C LEU A 64 7.28 -4.42 14.23
N ALA A 65 7.32 -4.03 12.95
CA ALA A 65 6.12 -3.96 12.11
C ALA A 65 5.41 -5.32 11.97
N VAL A 66 6.15 -6.41 11.73
CA VAL A 66 5.56 -7.77 11.67
C VAL A 66 4.91 -8.14 13.00
N SER A 67 5.58 -7.86 14.13
CA SER A 67 5.06 -8.11 15.47
C SER A 67 3.77 -7.33 15.72
N CYS A 68 3.74 -6.04 15.41
CA CYS A 68 2.58 -5.17 15.58
C CYS A 68 1.40 -5.56 14.69
N PHE A 69 1.64 -5.87 13.40
CA PHE A 69 0.57 -6.32 12.49
C PHE A 69 -0.08 -7.62 12.97
N ARG A 70 0.68 -8.50 13.62
CA ARG A 70 0.13 -9.68 14.28
C ARG A 70 -0.58 -9.33 15.59
N ASN A 71 0.06 -8.60 16.49
CA ASN A 71 -0.43 -8.39 17.86
C ASN A 71 -1.63 -7.43 17.93
N PHE A 72 -1.66 -6.41 17.08
CA PHE A 72 -2.75 -5.42 17.01
C PHE A 72 -3.72 -5.68 15.85
N GLY A 73 -3.30 -6.49 14.87
CA GLY A 73 -4.09 -6.87 13.71
C GLY A 73 -4.59 -8.31 13.77
N TYR A 74 -4.24 -9.08 12.74
CA TYR A 74 -4.82 -10.38 12.42
C TYR A 74 -4.53 -11.51 13.43
N GLY A 75 -3.65 -11.30 14.42
CA GLY A 75 -3.46 -12.24 15.53
C GLY A 75 -4.54 -12.13 16.61
N GLN A 76 -5.32 -11.04 16.64
CA GLN A 76 -6.46 -10.90 17.54
C GLN A 76 -7.71 -11.54 16.93
N LYS A 77 -8.43 -12.35 17.72
CA LYS A 77 -9.68 -12.99 17.28
C LYS A 77 -10.76 -11.98 16.85
N SER A 78 -10.76 -10.79 17.45
CA SER A 78 -11.73 -9.73 17.17
C SER A 78 -11.40 -8.90 15.92
N PHE A 79 -10.20 -9.04 15.35
CA PHE A 79 -9.77 -8.14 14.27
C PHE A 79 -10.53 -8.37 12.97
N GLU A 80 -10.88 -9.62 12.65
CA GLU A 80 -11.73 -9.93 11.50
C GLU A 80 -13.08 -9.21 11.58
N SER A 81 -13.67 -9.14 12.78
CA SER A 81 -14.91 -8.39 13.02
C SER A 81 -14.76 -6.89 12.75
N LYS A 82 -13.60 -6.30 13.03
CA LYS A 82 -13.31 -4.90 12.71
C LYS A 82 -13.21 -4.67 11.20
N ILE A 83 -12.62 -5.60 10.44
CA ILE A 83 -12.59 -5.52 8.97
C ILE A 83 -14.01 -5.63 8.41
N LEU A 84 -14.83 -6.52 8.96
CA LEU A 84 -16.24 -6.64 8.57
C LEU A 84 -17.04 -5.38 8.91
N GLU A 85 -16.82 -4.77 10.08
CA GLU A 85 -17.43 -3.50 10.46
C GLU A 85 -17.06 -2.38 9.49
N GLU A 86 -15.79 -2.24 9.13
CA GLU A 86 -15.36 -1.26 8.11
C GLU A 86 -15.97 -1.56 6.73
N SER A 87 -16.13 -2.85 6.39
CA SER A 87 -16.85 -3.24 5.18
C SER A 87 -18.31 -2.79 5.21
N PHE A 88 -18.99 -2.82 6.37
CA PHE A 88 -20.35 -2.30 6.47
C PHE A 88 -20.41 -0.78 6.32
N PHE A 89 -19.48 -0.03 6.94
CA PHE A 89 -19.38 1.42 6.72
C PHE A 89 -19.16 1.76 5.24
N PHE A 90 -18.27 1.03 4.57
CA PHE A 90 -18.03 1.17 3.13
C PHE A 90 -19.31 0.90 2.31
N LEU A 91 -20.02 -0.19 2.60
CA LEU A 91 -21.25 -0.55 1.89
C LEU A 91 -22.38 0.44 2.13
N ASP A 92 -22.50 0.99 3.33
CA ASP A 92 -23.49 2.01 3.65
C ASP A 92 -23.17 3.32 2.92
N ALA A 93 -21.89 3.69 2.82
CA ALA A 93 -21.44 4.82 2.00
C ALA A 93 -21.78 4.61 0.51
N VAL A 94 -21.59 3.41 -0.03
CA VAL A 94 -22.01 3.06 -1.40
C VAL A 94 -23.54 3.16 -1.57
N ASP A 95 -24.32 2.70 -0.59
CA ASP A 95 -25.79 2.73 -0.64
C ASP A 95 -26.36 4.16 -0.67
N THR A 96 -25.62 5.17 -0.20
CA THR A 96 -26.03 6.58 -0.29
C THR A 96 -26.21 7.08 -1.73
N TYR A 97 -25.52 6.47 -2.69
CA TYR A 97 -25.63 6.81 -4.11
C TYR A 97 -26.92 6.28 -4.76
N LYS A 98 -27.64 5.36 -4.11
CA LYS A 98 -28.95 4.83 -4.56
C LYS A 98 -28.94 4.38 -6.03
N GLY A 99 -27.91 3.63 -6.43
CA GLY A 99 -27.74 3.12 -7.79
C GLY A 99 -27.22 4.14 -8.82
N LYS A 100 -27.09 5.42 -8.45
CA LYS A 100 -26.51 6.45 -9.33
C LYS A 100 -25.03 6.16 -9.62
N PRO A 101 -24.52 6.52 -10.81
CA PRO A 101 -23.13 6.32 -11.16
C PRO A 101 -22.19 7.16 -10.26
N PHE A 102 -21.10 6.57 -9.78
CA PHE A 102 -20.08 7.26 -8.98
C PHE A 102 -18.68 6.66 -9.19
N ASP A 103 -17.62 7.41 -8.84
CA ASP A 103 -16.25 6.88 -8.82
C ASP A 103 -15.97 6.24 -7.45
N PRO A 104 -15.67 4.93 -7.37
CA PRO A 104 -15.49 4.25 -6.09
C PRO A 104 -14.10 4.47 -5.47
N LYS A 105 -13.15 5.12 -6.15
CA LYS A 105 -11.76 5.29 -5.68
C LYS A 105 -11.70 5.79 -4.25
N HIS A 106 -12.37 6.90 -3.97
CA HIS A 106 -12.34 7.57 -2.67
C HIS A 106 -12.85 6.68 -1.52
N LEU A 107 -14.01 6.05 -1.71
CA LEU A 107 -14.61 5.19 -0.68
C LEU A 107 -13.73 3.96 -0.39
N ILE A 108 -13.15 3.35 -1.43
CA ILE A 108 -12.27 2.19 -1.26
C ILE A 108 -10.99 2.61 -0.55
N THR A 109 -10.40 3.75 -0.95
CA THR A 109 -9.16 4.27 -0.35
C THR A 109 -9.30 4.46 1.16
N ILE A 110 -10.39 5.10 1.62
CA ILE A 110 -10.63 5.27 3.06
C ILE A 110 -10.84 3.91 3.75
N ALA A 111 -11.71 3.06 3.19
CA ALA A 111 -12.05 1.78 3.78
C ALA A 111 -10.81 0.89 4.02
N VAL A 112 -9.93 0.81 3.01
CA VAL A 112 -8.67 0.08 3.07
C VAL A 112 -7.69 0.74 4.05
N SER A 113 -7.53 2.06 3.97
CA SER A 113 -6.62 2.80 4.88
C SER A 113 -6.99 2.56 6.33
N ASN A 114 -8.29 2.56 6.65
CA ASN A 114 -8.81 2.36 8.00
C ASN A 114 -8.37 1.03 8.62
N ILE A 115 -8.20 -0.04 7.83
CA ILE A 115 -7.71 -1.31 8.35
C ILE A 115 -6.26 -1.20 8.84
N SER A 116 -5.41 -0.50 8.11
CA SER A 116 -4.04 -0.21 8.54
C SER A 116 -4.03 0.79 9.71
N ASN A 117 -4.89 1.80 9.69
CA ASN A 117 -5.00 2.80 10.76
C ASN A 117 -5.39 2.19 12.11
N LEU A 118 -6.25 1.17 12.12
CA LEU A 118 -6.56 0.41 13.34
C LEU A 118 -5.34 -0.26 13.97
N ILE A 119 -4.33 -0.61 13.17
CA ILE A 119 -3.07 -1.21 13.66
C ILE A 119 -2.08 -0.11 14.05
N LEU A 120 -2.02 0.98 13.27
CA LEU A 120 -1.03 2.04 13.43
C LEU A 120 -1.37 3.03 14.56
N PHE A 121 -2.63 3.43 14.61
CA PHE A 121 -3.17 4.47 15.48
C PHE A 121 -4.21 3.93 16.48
N GLY A 122 -4.69 2.70 16.30
CA GLY A 122 -5.71 2.11 17.16
C GLY A 122 -7.15 2.56 16.87
N GLU A 123 -7.34 3.49 15.93
CA GLU A 123 -8.64 4.02 15.53
C GLU A 123 -8.79 4.16 14.01
N ARG A 124 -10.03 4.33 13.58
CA ARG A 124 -10.41 4.60 12.18
C ARG A 124 -10.66 6.09 11.98
N PHE A 125 -10.42 6.57 10.77
CA PHE A 125 -10.81 7.90 10.34
C PHE A 125 -12.19 7.87 9.67
N ARG A 126 -12.89 9.00 9.72
CA ARG A 126 -14.22 9.13 9.11
C ARG A 126 -14.11 9.33 7.60
N TYR A 127 -15.18 9.01 6.88
CA TYR A 127 -15.21 9.16 5.42
C TYR A 127 -15.34 10.63 4.96
N ASP A 128 -15.71 11.52 5.88
CA ASP A 128 -15.79 12.97 5.71
C ASP A 128 -14.56 13.70 6.29
N ASP A 129 -13.51 12.97 6.69
CA ASP A 129 -12.25 13.55 7.16
C ASP A 129 -11.40 14.03 5.98
N ASN A 130 -11.64 15.28 5.56
CA ASN A 130 -10.98 15.88 4.41
C ASN A 130 -9.46 16.04 4.59
N GLU A 131 -8.95 16.13 5.82
CA GLU A 131 -7.51 16.29 6.06
C GLU A 131 -6.78 14.97 5.82
N PHE A 132 -7.29 13.87 6.39
CA PHE A 132 -6.72 12.53 6.14
C PHE A 132 -6.81 12.15 4.66
N LEU A 133 -7.93 12.48 4.03
CA LEU A 133 -8.13 12.28 2.59
C LEU A 133 -7.11 13.02 1.76
N HIS A 134 -6.92 14.31 2.04
CA HIS A 134 -5.93 15.12 1.34
C HIS A 134 -4.52 14.52 1.47
N MET A 135 -4.14 14.11 2.68
CA MET A 135 -2.86 13.44 2.91
C MET A 135 -2.68 12.19 2.03
N ILE A 136 -3.68 11.30 1.98
CA ILE A 136 -3.58 10.08 1.14
C ILE A 136 -3.51 10.43 -0.35
N GLU A 137 -4.22 11.47 -0.81
CA GLU A 137 -4.21 11.90 -2.21
C GLU A 137 -2.83 12.41 -2.66
N ILE A 138 -2.23 13.34 -1.90
CA ILE A 138 -0.89 13.87 -2.23
C ILE A 138 0.19 12.78 -2.10
N PHE A 139 -0.04 11.80 -1.22
CA PHE A 139 0.88 10.68 -1.05
C PHE A 139 0.79 9.67 -2.20
N SER A 140 -0.43 9.38 -2.67
CA SER A 140 -0.68 8.59 -3.90
C SER A 140 -0.13 9.30 -5.14
N GLU A 141 -0.26 10.64 -5.21
CA GLU A 141 0.37 11.43 -6.26
C GLU A 141 1.89 11.24 -6.27
N ASN A 142 2.55 11.23 -5.11
CA ASN A 142 4.00 10.98 -5.03
C ASN A 142 4.40 9.61 -5.58
N ILE A 143 3.58 8.58 -5.39
CA ILE A 143 3.80 7.24 -5.98
C ILE A 143 3.73 7.28 -7.51
N GLU A 144 2.81 8.06 -8.08
CA GLU A 144 2.73 8.28 -9.53
C GLU A 144 3.94 9.09 -10.03
N LEU A 145 4.24 10.22 -9.37
CA LEU A 145 5.32 11.14 -9.74
C LEU A 145 6.70 10.47 -9.68
N ALA A 146 6.91 9.53 -8.76
CA ALA A 146 8.17 8.79 -8.62
C ALA A 146 8.59 8.02 -9.89
N THR A 147 7.64 7.70 -10.77
CA THR A 147 7.91 7.05 -12.07
C THR A 147 7.98 8.02 -13.25
N SER A 148 7.86 9.32 -13.00
CA SER A 148 7.90 10.32 -14.06
C SER A 148 9.32 10.49 -14.61
N ALA A 149 9.43 10.86 -15.89
CA ALA A 149 10.71 11.16 -16.53
C ALA A 149 11.52 12.21 -15.76
N TRP A 150 10.85 13.21 -15.15
CA TRP A 150 11.50 14.22 -14.30
C TRP A 150 12.20 13.62 -13.08
N VAL A 151 11.62 12.59 -12.46
CA VAL A 151 12.23 11.94 -11.30
C VAL A 151 13.37 11.02 -11.72
N PHE A 152 13.26 10.32 -12.84
CA PHE A 152 14.40 9.59 -13.42
C PHE A 152 15.56 10.53 -13.74
N LEU A 153 15.28 11.70 -14.33
CA LEU A 153 16.29 12.74 -14.57
C LEU A 153 16.89 13.29 -13.28
N TYR A 154 16.09 13.54 -12.26
CA TYR A 154 16.60 13.98 -10.94
C TYR A 154 17.51 12.92 -10.31
N ASN A 155 17.17 11.64 -10.42
CA ASN A 155 18.00 10.55 -9.91
C ASN A 155 19.33 10.44 -10.67
N ALA A 156 19.33 10.65 -11.99
CA ALA A 156 20.54 10.67 -12.80
C ALA A 156 21.40 11.93 -12.56
N PHE A 157 20.75 13.09 -12.44
CA PHE A 157 21.37 14.40 -12.33
C PHE A 157 20.74 15.21 -11.18
N PRO A 158 21.18 15.01 -9.93
CA PRO A 158 20.59 15.67 -8.75
C PRO A 158 20.61 17.21 -8.79
N LEU A 159 21.52 17.80 -9.56
CA LEU A 159 21.61 19.24 -9.79
C LEU A 159 20.32 19.83 -10.40
N ILE A 160 19.50 19.02 -11.09
CA ILE A 160 18.18 19.44 -11.58
C ILE A 160 17.26 19.88 -10.42
N GLY A 161 17.51 19.42 -9.20
CA GLY A 161 16.76 19.85 -8.01
C GLY A 161 16.86 21.34 -7.70
N PHE A 162 17.80 22.09 -8.29
CA PHE A 162 17.86 23.55 -8.19
C PHE A 162 16.85 24.26 -9.12
N LEU A 163 16.30 23.57 -10.12
CA LEU A 163 15.31 24.16 -11.02
C LEU A 163 13.95 24.25 -10.32
N PRO A 164 13.28 25.42 -10.33
CA PRO A 164 12.03 25.61 -9.59
C PRO A 164 10.81 24.97 -10.29
N PHE A 165 11.00 24.24 -11.38
CA PHE A 165 9.93 23.63 -12.18
C PHE A 165 10.17 22.14 -12.43
N GLY A 166 9.07 21.43 -12.68
CA GLY A 166 9.08 20.00 -12.96
C GLY A 166 8.44 19.17 -11.86
N LYS A 167 8.12 17.92 -12.19
CA LYS A 167 7.35 17.02 -11.31
C LYS A 167 8.10 16.62 -10.03
N HIS A 168 9.44 16.72 -10.01
CA HIS A 168 10.24 16.44 -8.82
C HIS A 168 10.02 17.49 -7.71
N GLN A 169 9.78 18.77 -8.07
CA GLN A 169 9.46 19.81 -7.09
C GLN A 169 8.10 19.59 -6.44
N GLN A 170 7.09 19.21 -7.24
CA GLN A 170 5.77 18.83 -6.72
C GLN A 170 5.90 17.65 -5.74
N LEU A 171 6.69 16.63 -6.10
CA LEU A 171 6.94 15.49 -5.23
C LEU A 171 7.54 15.91 -3.89
N PHE A 172 8.54 16.79 -3.89
CA PHE A 172 9.17 17.27 -2.65
C PHE A 172 8.18 18.08 -1.79
N LYS A 173 7.42 18.99 -2.41
CA LYS A 173 6.40 19.76 -1.69
C LYS A 173 5.36 18.85 -1.01
N ASN A 174 4.83 17.88 -1.77
CA ASN A 174 3.89 16.90 -1.25
C ASN A 174 4.52 16.07 -0.11
N ALA A 175 5.80 15.71 -0.23
CA ALA A 175 6.49 14.93 0.79
C ALA A 175 6.68 15.70 2.11
N ASP A 176 7.01 16.99 2.04
CA ASP A 176 7.12 17.86 3.22
C ASP A 176 5.75 18.00 3.92
N GLU A 177 4.68 18.19 3.15
CA GLU A 177 3.32 18.29 3.70
C GLU A 177 2.83 16.99 4.36
N VAL A 178 3.12 15.83 3.73
CA VAL A 178 2.84 14.51 4.33
C VAL A 178 3.65 14.32 5.61
N TYR A 179 4.92 14.73 5.63
CA TYR A 179 5.78 14.60 6.80
C TYR A 179 5.20 15.38 7.99
N ASP A 180 4.82 16.65 7.78
CA ASP A 180 4.25 17.49 8.82
C ASP A 180 2.91 16.94 9.33
N PHE A 181 2.08 16.39 8.43
CA PHE A 181 0.82 15.76 8.83
C PHE A 181 1.03 14.49 9.66
N LEU A 182 1.94 13.61 9.23
CA LEU A 182 2.27 12.38 9.95
C LEU A 182 2.89 12.67 11.33
N LEU A 183 3.73 13.69 11.43
CA LEU A 183 4.29 14.15 12.70
C LEU A 183 3.16 14.54 13.68
N ARG A 184 2.23 15.39 13.25
CA ARG A 184 1.07 15.80 14.08
C ARG A 184 0.20 14.62 14.49
N LEU A 185 -0.04 13.66 13.59
CA LEU A 185 -0.78 12.44 13.94
C LEU A 185 -0.03 11.62 14.99
N ILE A 186 1.26 11.39 14.80
CA ILE A 186 2.07 10.61 15.74
C ILE A 186 2.06 11.25 17.13
N GLU A 187 2.21 12.57 17.21
CA GLU A 187 2.11 13.34 18.45
C GLU A 187 0.75 13.13 19.12
N ARG A 188 -0.35 13.39 18.40
CA ARG A 188 -1.73 13.20 18.89
C ARG A 188 -1.97 11.80 19.44
N PHE A 189 -1.57 10.76 18.72
CA PHE A 189 -1.79 9.38 19.13
C PHE A 189 -0.91 8.93 20.29
N SER A 190 0.18 9.66 20.55
CA SER A 190 1.09 9.40 21.67
C SER A 190 0.68 10.06 22.99
N GLU A 191 -0.23 11.05 23.00
CA GLU A 191 -0.58 11.87 24.19
C GLU A 191 -0.99 11.04 25.42
N ASN A 192 -1.71 9.93 25.21
CA ASN A 192 -2.22 9.06 26.27
C ASN A 192 -1.47 7.73 26.36
N ARG A 193 -0.24 7.68 25.86
CA ARG A 193 0.59 6.47 25.87
C ARG A 193 0.84 6.01 27.31
N LYS A 194 0.73 4.69 27.52
CA LYS A 194 1.15 4.03 28.76
C LYS A 194 2.40 3.19 28.45
N PRO A 195 3.57 3.52 29.03
CA PRO A 195 4.79 2.76 28.79
C PRO A 195 4.60 1.26 29.07
N HIS A 196 5.16 0.42 28.22
CA HIS A 196 5.10 -1.05 28.30
C HIS A 196 3.69 -1.67 28.13
N SER A 197 2.69 -0.87 27.76
CA SER A 197 1.34 -1.34 27.45
C SER A 197 0.86 -0.73 26.14
N PRO A 198 1.50 -1.11 25.01
CA PRO A 198 1.27 -0.45 23.75
C PRO A 198 -0.12 -0.78 23.18
N ARG A 199 -0.84 0.25 22.74
CA ARG A 199 -2.20 0.10 22.16
C ARG A 199 -2.16 -0.16 20.65
N HIS A 200 -1.13 0.34 19.99
CA HIS A 200 -0.95 0.34 18.54
C HIS A 200 0.54 0.47 18.18
N PHE A 201 0.86 0.48 16.87
CA PHE A 201 2.24 0.53 16.38
C PHE A 201 3.07 1.68 16.94
N ILE A 202 2.50 2.90 17.01
CA ILE A 202 3.23 4.09 17.54
C ILE A 202 3.67 3.86 18.99
N ASP A 203 2.77 3.42 19.88
CA ASP A 203 3.14 3.15 21.27
C ASP A 203 4.24 2.08 21.37
N ALA A 204 4.14 1.02 20.56
CA ALA A 204 5.13 -0.07 20.52
C ALA A 204 6.49 0.39 19.99
N TYR A 205 6.50 1.31 19.03
CA TYR A 205 7.74 1.91 18.52
C TYR A 205 8.41 2.78 19.59
N LEU A 206 7.63 3.59 20.31
CA LEU A 206 8.13 4.42 21.40
C LEU A 206 8.66 3.57 22.56
N ASP A 207 8.02 2.43 22.88
CA ASP A 207 8.55 1.46 23.85
C ASP A 207 9.92 0.89 23.43
N GLU A 208 10.10 0.53 22.15
CA GLU A 208 11.40 0.05 21.67
C GLU A 208 12.46 1.17 21.62
N MET A 209 12.07 2.42 21.32
CA MET A 209 12.97 3.57 21.42
C MET A 209 13.49 3.78 22.84
N GLU A 210 12.62 3.71 23.85
CA GLU A 210 13.01 3.84 25.27
C GLU A 210 13.92 2.69 25.71
N LYS A 211 13.58 1.46 25.31
CA LYS A 211 14.36 0.26 25.64
C LYS A 211 15.79 0.31 25.10
N TYR A 212 16.00 0.88 23.93
CA TYR A 212 17.33 1.02 23.32
C TYR A 212 17.91 2.44 23.41
N ALA A 213 17.38 3.29 24.29
CA ALA A 213 17.84 4.68 24.42
C ALA A 213 19.33 4.80 24.80
N ALA A 214 19.85 3.81 25.52
CA ALA A 214 21.26 3.74 25.91
C ALA A 214 22.19 3.14 24.83
N ASP A 215 21.64 2.55 23.75
CA ASP A 215 22.44 1.99 22.66
C ASP A 215 22.77 3.07 21.62
N PRO A 216 24.04 3.50 21.50
CA PRO A 216 24.43 4.52 20.52
C PRO A 216 24.28 4.05 19.07
N ASN A 217 24.12 2.75 18.83
CA ASN A 217 23.90 2.16 17.52
C ASN A 217 22.43 1.85 17.25
N SER A 218 21.51 2.28 18.13
CA SER A 218 20.07 2.17 17.89
C SER A 218 19.69 2.97 16.65
N THR A 219 18.91 2.34 15.78
CA THR A 219 18.43 2.99 14.55
C THR A 219 17.02 3.56 14.70
N LEU A 220 16.39 3.34 15.86
CA LEU A 220 15.05 3.81 16.14
C LEU A 220 15.09 5.31 16.48
N SER A 221 14.29 6.09 15.76
CA SER A 221 14.23 7.55 15.93
C SER A 221 12.85 8.06 15.56
N THR A 222 12.51 9.27 16.01
CA THR A 222 11.25 9.93 15.61
C THR A 222 11.15 10.07 14.09
N GLU A 223 12.27 10.39 13.43
CA GLU A 223 12.33 10.49 11.97
C GLU A 223 12.01 9.13 11.30
N ASN A 224 12.63 8.04 11.78
CA ASN A 224 12.36 6.71 11.24
C ASN A 224 10.96 6.19 11.58
N LEU A 225 10.36 6.63 12.70
CA LEU A 225 8.96 6.37 13.02
C LEU A 225 8.03 7.01 11.98
N ILE A 226 8.23 8.29 11.66
CA ILE A 226 7.44 9.01 10.65
C ILE A 226 7.54 8.31 9.30
N PHE A 227 8.77 7.99 8.87
CA PHE A 227 8.99 7.26 7.61
C PHE A 227 8.28 5.91 7.61
N SER A 228 8.43 5.11 8.68
CA SER A 228 7.85 3.77 8.74
C SER A 228 6.33 3.80 8.76
N VAL A 229 5.71 4.75 9.50
CA VAL A 229 4.25 4.93 9.52
C VAL A 229 3.76 5.29 8.13
N GLY A 230 4.35 6.30 7.48
CA GLY A 230 3.99 6.70 6.12
C GLY A 230 4.12 5.55 5.12
N GLU A 231 5.25 4.84 5.13
CA GLU A 231 5.51 3.69 4.27
C GLU A 231 4.48 2.56 4.47
N LEU A 232 4.07 2.28 5.71
CA LEU A 232 3.05 1.27 6.02
C LEU A 232 1.66 1.68 5.53
N ILE A 233 1.27 2.96 5.72
CA ILE A 233 -0.01 3.50 5.24
C ILE A 233 -0.10 3.39 3.73
N ILE A 234 0.87 3.92 2.99
CA ILE A 234 0.80 3.97 1.52
C ILE A 234 0.93 2.59 0.89
N ALA A 235 1.78 1.70 1.44
CA ALA A 235 1.95 0.35 0.93
C ALA A 235 0.66 -0.47 1.03
N GLY A 236 -0.05 -0.38 2.16
CA GLY A 236 -1.34 -1.04 2.35
C GLY A 236 -2.43 -0.40 1.49
N THR A 237 -2.56 0.91 1.57
CA THR A 237 -3.65 1.67 0.94
C THR A 237 -3.62 1.60 -0.57
N GLU A 238 -2.51 1.98 -1.20
CA GLU A 238 -2.41 2.13 -2.65
C GLU A 238 -2.60 0.77 -3.36
N THR A 239 -1.97 -0.29 -2.85
CA THR A 239 -2.00 -1.61 -3.49
C THR A 239 -3.37 -2.29 -3.37
N THR A 240 -3.93 -2.38 -2.16
CA THR A 240 -5.21 -3.06 -1.92
C THR A 240 -6.37 -2.30 -2.58
N THR A 241 -6.33 -0.96 -2.54
CA THR A 241 -7.30 -0.12 -3.26
C THR A 241 -7.30 -0.43 -4.76
N ASN A 242 -6.13 -0.45 -5.38
CA ASN A 242 -6.04 -0.68 -6.82
C ASN A 242 -6.48 -2.09 -7.23
N VAL A 243 -6.20 -3.10 -6.40
CA VAL A 243 -6.71 -4.45 -6.62
C VAL A 243 -8.24 -4.48 -6.55
N LEU A 244 -8.87 -3.86 -5.55
CA LEU A 244 -10.33 -3.78 -5.45
C LEU A 244 -10.94 -2.99 -6.62
N ARG A 245 -10.32 -1.89 -7.04
CA ARG A 245 -10.76 -1.10 -8.20
C ARG A 245 -10.74 -1.93 -9.48
N TRP A 246 -9.65 -2.65 -9.76
CA TRP A 246 -9.61 -3.58 -10.89
C TRP A 246 -10.64 -4.69 -10.76
N ALA A 247 -10.80 -5.28 -9.58
CA ALA A 247 -11.80 -6.32 -9.35
C ALA A 247 -13.22 -5.82 -9.68
N ILE A 248 -13.57 -4.60 -9.26
CA ILE A 248 -14.87 -3.98 -9.58
C ILE A 248 -15.03 -3.78 -11.09
N VAL A 249 -14.01 -3.24 -11.78
CA VAL A 249 -14.04 -3.07 -13.25
C VAL A 249 -14.30 -4.40 -13.94
N PHE A 250 -13.60 -5.47 -13.54
CA PHE A 250 -13.76 -6.78 -14.14
C PHE A 250 -15.10 -7.46 -13.80
N MET A 251 -15.62 -7.26 -12.59
CA MET A 251 -16.94 -7.77 -12.22
C MET A 251 -18.07 -7.09 -12.99
N ALA A 252 -17.95 -5.79 -13.24
CA ALA A 252 -18.89 -5.02 -14.05
C ALA A 252 -18.80 -5.37 -15.54
N LEU A 253 -17.59 -5.64 -16.05
CA LEU A 253 -17.35 -6.03 -17.44
C LEU A 253 -17.84 -7.45 -17.76
N TYR A 254 -17.75 -8.37 -16.79
CA TYR A 254 -18.09 -9.78 -16.94
C TYR A 254 -19.23 -10.20 -16.00
N PRO A 255 -20.49 -9.80 -16.28
CA PRO A 255 -21.63 -10.07 -15.40
C PRO A 255 -21.88 -11.58 -15.18
N ASN A 256 -21.53 -12.44 -16.14
CA ASN A 256 -21.61 -13.90 -15.99
C ASN A 256 -20.73 -14.44 -14.84
N ILE A 257 -19.58 -13.80 -14.61
CA ILE A 257 -18.66 -14.15 -13.51
C ILE A 257 -19.23 -13.60 -12.19
N GLN A 258 -19.70 -12.36 -12.20
CA GLN A 258 -20.31 -11.69 -11.05
C GLN A 258 -21.57 -12.39 -10.53
N GLY A 259 -22.38 -12.95 -11.43
CA GLY A 259 -23.62 -13.69 -11.14
C GLY A 259 -23.42 -15.11 -10.61
N GLY A 260 -22.17 -15.56 -10.42
CA GLY A 260 -21.89 -16.82 -9.72
C GLY A 260 -21.88 -18.10 -10.56
N ARG A 261 -22.02 -18.06 -11.90
CA ARG A 261 -21.86 -19.28 -12.73
C ARG A 261 -20.43 -19.84 -12.74
N LEU A 262 -19.44 -19.15 -12.16
CA LEU A 262 -18.02 -19.50 -12.22
C LEU A 262 -17.22 -19.27 -10.91
N MET A 263 -17.85 -18.88 -9.80
CA MET A 263 -17.13 -18.53 -8.55
C MET A 263 -17.40 -19.50 -7.40
N PRO A 264 -16.72 -20.66 -7.35
CA PRO A 264 -16.55 -21.38 -6.10
C PRO A 264 -15.67 -20.58 -5.12
N SER A 265 -15.92 -20.71 -3.81
CA SER A 265 -15.20 -20.06 -2.70
C SER A 265 -13.66 -20.09 -2.82
N TYR A 266 -13.10 -21.10 -3.49
CA TYR A 266 -11.66 -21.30 -3.72
C TYR A 266 -11.06 -20.49 -4.89
N ARG A 267 -11.86 -19.74 -5.68
CA ARG A 267 -11.37 -18.86 -6.76
C ARG A 267 -11.23 -17.38 -6.38
N VAL A 268 -11.43 -17.01 -5.12
CA VAL A 268 -11.11 -15.63 -4.66
C VAL A 268 -9.60 -15.40 -4.59
N SER A 269 -8.78 -16.46 -4.59
CA SER A 269 -7.31 -16.36 -4.65
C SER A 269 -6.78 -15.66 -5.91
N TRP A 270 -7.60 -15.48 -6.95
CA TRP A 270 -7.22 -14.85 -8.21
C TRP A 270 -7.15 -13.33 -8.12
N ILE A 271 -7.82 -12.74 -7.12
CA ILE A 271 -7.86 -11.30 -6.88
C ILE A 271 -6.65 -10.87 -6.04
N CYS A 272 -6.12 -11.77 -5.20
CA CYS A 272 -5.00 -11.49 -4.30
C CYS A 272 -3.61 -11.47 -4.98
N THR A 273 -3.54 -11.59 -6.31
CA THR A 273 -2.30 -11.45 -7.08
C THR A 273 -2.34 -10.16 -7.89
N PRO A 274 -1.56 -9.12 -7.52
CA PRO A 274 -1.36 -7.99 -8.40
C PRO A 274 -0.67 -8.50 -9.69
N ALA A 275 -1.33 -8.30 -10.83
CA ALA A 275 -0.77 -8.37 -12.18
C ALA A 275 -0.55 -9.74 -12.87
N VAL A 276 -1.20 -10.86 -12.48
CA VAL A 276 -1.22 -12.06 -13.35
C VAL A 276 -2.59 -12.77 -13.28
N PRO A 277 -3.33 -12.95 -14.39
CA PRO A 277 -4.39 -13.93 -14.45
C PRO A 277 -3.75 -15.32 -14.32
N ILE A 278 -4.02 -16.02 -13.22
CA ILE A 278 -3.47 -17.36 -12.95
C ILE A 278 -3.99 -18.33 -14.02
N MET A 279 -3.41 -18.46 -15.21
CA MET A 279 -3.79 -19.59 -16.08
C MET A 279 -3.66 -20.89 -15.27
N ARG A 280 -4.74 -21.68 -15.24
CA ARG A 280 -4.82 -22.96 -14.51
C ARG A 280 -3.53 -23.76 -14.74
N GLY A 281 -2.76 -24.02 -13.68
CA GLY A 281 -1.66 -25.01 -13.71
C GLY A 281 -0.31 -24.56 -13.16
N SER A 282 -0.04 -23.27 -12.95
CA SER A 282 1.26 -22.83 -12.40
C SER A 282 1.21 -22.67 -10.88
N HIS A 283 1.54 -23.75 -10.14
CA HIS A 283 1.77 -23.78 -8.69
C HIS A 283 3.03 -23.01 -8.22
N HIS A 284 3.53 -22.06 -9.02
CA HIS A 284 4.73 -21.30 -8.66
C HIS A 284 4.32 -19.98 -8.00
N PRO A 285 4.36 -19.86 -6.66
CA PRO A 285 4.25 -18.55 -6.03
C PRO A 285 5.30 -17.63 -6.64
N CYS A 286 4.92 -16.41 -7.04
CA CYS A 286 5.88 -15.47 -7.64
C CYS A 286 7.08 -15.33 -6.70
N ALA A 287 8.29 -15.56 -7.21
CA ALA A 287 9.47 -15.70 -6.34
C ALA A 287 9.80 -14.44 -5.52
N GLY A 288 9.29 -13.27 -5.90
CA GLY A 288 9.35 -12.04 -5.09
C GLY A 288 8.68 -12.15 -3.71
N PHE A 289 7.66 -13.01 -3.57
CA PHE A 289 6.98 -13.29 -2.30
C PHE A 289 7.82 -14.15 -1.33
N LEU A 290 8.95 -14.70 -1.78
CA LEU A 290 9.85 -15.51 -0.96
C LEU A 290 11.17 -14.80 -0.64
N SER A 291 11.33 -13.54 -1.07
CA SER A 291 12.53 -12.75 -0.80
C SER A 291 12.62 -12.29 0.66
N ARG A 292 13.80 -11.85 1.12
CA ARG A 292 13.93 -11.14 2.41
C ARG A 292 12.99 -9.94 2.52
N ARG A 293 12.63 -9.33 1.38
CA ARG A 293 11.80 -8.14 1.24
C ARG A 293 10.37 -8.45 0.79
N HIS A 294 9.89 -9.68 0.98
CA HIS A 294 8.51 -10.04 0.67
C HIS A 294 7.52 -9.13 1.42
N CYS A 295 6.31 -9.03 0.87
CA CYS A 295 5.27 -8.15 1.40
C CYS A 295 5.02 -8.43 2.89
N LEU A 296 5.15 -7.41 3.73
CA LEU A 296 4.88 -7.52 5.17
C LEU A 296 3.40 -7.78 5.44
N GLY A 297 2.55 -7.06 4.70
CA GLY A 297 1.10 -7.05 4.87
C GLY A 297 0.35 -8.08 4.03
N GLU A 298 1.01 -9.09 3.45
CA GLU A 298 0.36 -10.04 2.52
C GLU A 298 -0.87 -10.71 3.15
N GLN A 299 -0.74 -11.18 4.39
CA GLN A 299 -1.83 -11.84 5.10
C GLN A 299 -3.01 -10.89 5.33
N LEU A 300 -2.71 -9.65 5.75
CA LEU A 300 -3.72 -8.63 6.00
C LEU A 300 -4.45 -8.25 4.70
N ALA A 301 -3.70 -7.96 3.63
CA ALA A 301 -4.26 -7.61 2.33
C ALA A 301 -5.17 -8.73 1.78
N ARG A 302 -4.81 -10.00 1.97
CA ARG A 302 -5.69 -11.12 1.57
C ARG A 302 -7.01 -11.13 2.31
N MET A 303 -7.00 -10.85 3.62
CA MET A 303 -8.23 -10.76 4.42
C MET A 303 -9.09 -9.58 3.97
N GLU A 304 -8.49 -8.40 3.80
CA GLU A 304 -9.17 -7.21 3.30
C GLU A 304 -9.82 -7.47 1.95
N LEU A 305 -9.04 -7.95 0.97
CA LEU A 305 -9.53 -8.23 -0.38
C LEU A 305 -10.69 -9.20 -0.35
N PHE A 306 -10.60 -10.29 0.40
CA PHE A 306 -11.67 -11.27 0.49
C PHE A 306 -12.93 -10.66 1.12
N LEU A 307 -12.81 -10.01 2.29
CA LEU A 307 -13.96 -9.52 3.05
C LEU A 307 -14.63 -8.33 2.37
N PHE A 308 -13.88 -7.35 1.85
CA PHE A 308 -14.46 -6.22 1.11
C PHE A 308 -15.12 -6.70 -0.19
N PHE A 309 -14.44 -7.54 -0.97
CA PHE A 309 -14.96 -8.00 -2.26
C PHE A 309 -16.23 -8.84 -2.10
N THR A 310 -16.22 -9.81 -1.19
CA THR A 310 -17.38 -10.69 -0.97
C THR A 310 -18.56 -9.92 -0.37
N SER A 311 -18.33 -9.04 0.60
CA SER A 311 -19.38 -8.19 1.17
C SER A 311 -20.00 -7.25 0.12
N LEU A 312 -19.17 -6.66 -0.75
CA LEU A 312 -19.63 -5.81 -1.86
C LEU A 312 -20.51 -6.57 -2.85
N LEU A 313 -20.04 -7.69 -3.39
CA LEU A 313 -20.81 -8.46 -4.37
C LEU A 313 -22.03 -9.17 -3.80
N ARG A 314 -22.05 -9.43 -2.48
CA ARG A 314 -23.23 -10.00 -1.82
C ARG A 314 -24.37 -8.98 -1.70
N ARG A 315 -24.04 -7.69 -1.51
CA ARG A 315 -25.04 -6.63 -1.30
C ARG A 315 -25.44 -5.94 -2.60
N PHE A 316 -24.53 -5.84 -3.57
CA PHE A 316 -24.75 -5.08 -4.80
C PHE A 316 -24.53 -5.89 -6.07
N HIS A 317 -25.28 -5.51 -7.10
CA HIS A 317 -25.01 -5.81 -8.50
C HIS A 317 -24.29 -4.61 -9.11
N LEU A 318 -23.10 -4.83 -9.66
CA LEU A 318 -22.23 -3.80 -10.21
C LEU A 318 -22.30 -3.80 -11.73
N HIS A 319 -22.50 -2.63 -12.33
CA HIS A 319 -22.45 -2.47 -13.78
C HIS A 319 -22.02 -1.06 -14.16
N PHE A 320 -21.58 -0.89 -15.41
CA PHE A 320 -21.27 0.44 -15.93
C PHE A 320 -22.55 1.20 -16.29
N PRO A 321 -22.57 2.53 -16.15
CA PRO A 321 -23.66 3.36 -16.66
C PRO A 321 -23.72 3.23 -18.19
N HIS A 322 -24.93 3.11 -18.74
CA HIS A 322 -25.18 3.06 -20.19
C HIS A 322 -24.30 2.07 -20.98
N SER A 323 -23.80 1.00 -20.34
CA SER A 323 -22.89 0.02 -20.92
C SER A 323 -21.58 0.59 -21.48
N THR A 324 -21.13 1.76 -21.03
CA THR A 324 -19.83 2.32 -21.44
C THR A 324 -18.70 1.55 -20.78
N VAL A 325 -17.87 0.86 -21.57
CA VAL A 325 -16.69 0.15 -21.06
C VAL A 325 -15.59 1.19 -20.77
N PRO A 326 -15.01 1.22 -19.55
CA PRO A 326 -13.94 2.15 -19.22
C PRO A 326 -12.63 1.77 -19.93
N ASN A 327 -11.70 2.71 -19.99
CA ASN A 327 -10.36 2.45 -20.50
C ASN A 327 -9.63 1.42 -19.60
N LEU A 328 -9.35 0.24 -20.15
CA LEU A 328 -8.68 -0.86 -19.45
C LEU A 328 -7.15 -0.76 -19.46
N LYS A 329 -6.56 0.27 -20.11
CA LYS A 329 -5.12 0.53 -20.02
C LYS A 329 -4.80 1.07 -18.62
N PRO A 330 -3.79 0.54 -17.92
CA PRO A 330 -3.39 1.08 -16.62
C PRO A 330 -2.74 2.47 -16.80
N LYS A 331 -2.90 3.33 -15.79
CA LYS A 331 -2.05 4.52 -15.66
C LYS A 331 -0.61 4.07 -15.37
N LEU A 332 0.36 4.80 -15.93
CA LEU A 332 1.77 4.62 -15.59
C LEU A 332 2.01 5.09 -14.14
N GLY A 333 2.68 4.26 -13.35
CA GLY A 333 2.96 4.48 -11.94
C GLY A 333 3.80 3.35 -11.35
N MET A 334 4.24 3.47 -10.10
CA MET A 334 4.86 2.32 -9.40
C MET A 334 3.84 1.20 -9.16
N THR A 335 2.57 1.57 -9.07
CA THR A 335 1.40 0.68 -9.00
C THR A 335 0.56 0.83 -10.27
N LEU A 336 -0.10 -0.24 -10.70
CA LEU A 336 -1.01 -0.21 -11.84
C LEU A 336 -2.44 0.07 -11.36
N GLN A 337 -2.96 1.25 -11.68
CA GLN A 337 -4.32 1.65 -11.34
C GLN A 337 -5.16 1.89 -12.61
N PRO A 338 -6.48 1.65 -12.57
CA PRO A 338 -7.36 2.01 -13.67
C PRO A 338 -7.51 3.53 -13.75
N TYR A 339 -7.80 4.04 -14.96
CA TYR A 339 -8.31 5.40 -15.12
C TYR A 339 -9.60 5.60 -14.32
N PRO A 340 -9.96 6.85 -13.95
CA PRO A 340 -11.25 7.14 -13.34
C PRO A 340 -12.40 6.49 -14.12
N TYR A 341 -13.29 5.80 -13.42
CA TYR A 341 -14.43 5.12 -14.00
C TYR A 341 -15.64 5.29 -13.08
N LEU A 342 -16.82 5.41 -13.69
CA LEU A 342 -18.07 5.43 -12.95
C LEU A 342 -18.66 4.03 -12.89
N ILE A 343 -19.23 3.68 -11.74
CA ILE A 343 -19.93 2.42 -11.53
C ILE A 343 -21.31 2.68 -10.92
N CYS A 344 -22.30 1.90 -11.32
CA CYS A 344 -23.59 1.79 -10.64
C CYS A 344 -23.54 0.59 -9.70
N ALA A 345 -23.98 0.78 -8.45
CA ALA A 345 -24.14 -0.27 -7.47
C ALA A 345 -25.62 -0.40 -7.10
N GLU A 346 -26.30 -1.38 -7.69
CA GLU A 346 -27.72 -1.65 -7.44
C GLU A 346 -27.86 -2.68 -6.32
N LYS A 347 -28.71 -2.41 -5.34
CA LYS A 347 -28.91 -3.36 -4.23
C LYS A 347 -29.57 -4.64 -4.76
N ARG A 348 -29.04 -5.79 -4.36
CA ARG A 348 -29.59 -7.11 -4.72
C ARG A 348 -30.87 -7.45 -3.95
#